data_AF-A0A921HQA8-F1
#
_entry.id   AF-A0A921HQA8-F1
#
_cell.length_a   1.000
_cell.length_b   1.000
_cell.length_c   1.000
_cell.angle_alpha   90.00
_cell.angle_beta   90.00
_cell.angle_gamma   90.00
#
_symmetry.space_group_name_H-M   'P 1'
#
loop_
_entity.id
_entity.type
_entity.pdbx_description
1 polymer ?
#
loop_
_entity_poly.entity_id
_entity_poly.type
_entity_poly.pdbx_seq_one_letter_code
_entity_poly.pdbx_strand_id
1 'polypeptide(L)'
;MQIEKLPDNILKEITADGSEIEFCFYTPRNKTGARSWEIKLQNGDGTRKVIAVRDYGINITKEVIEVHPFKNREGRNEEILRLYKDEGLSQLFLANLFNISQPSVSLIVSRK
;
A
#
# COMPACT_ATOMS: atom_id res chain seq x y z
N MET A 1 -11.33 15.97 0.61
CA MET A 1 -10.33 15.03 0.06
C MET A 1 -10.99 14.32 -1.10
N GLN A 2 -10.58 14.60 -2.34
CA GLN A 2 -11.14 13.91 -3.52
C GLN A 2 -10.69 12.46 -3.47
N ILE A 3 -11.65 11.54 -3.36
CA ILE A 3 -11.43 10.11 -3.53
C ILE A 3 -11.45 9.89 -5.04
N GLU A 4 -10.28 9.98 -5.68
CA GLU A 4 -10.13 9.58 -7.08
C GLU A 4 -10.38 8.08 -7.18
N LYS A 5 -11.32 7.73 -8.06
CA LYS A 5 -11.80 6.36 -8.20
C LYS A 5 -10.69 5.54 -8.87
N LEU A 6 -10.37 4.39 -8.30
CA LEU A 6 -9.51 3.41 -8.95
C LEU A 6 -10.10 3.05 -10.34
N PRO A 7 -9.28 2.91 -11.40
CA PRO A 7 -9.80 2.53 -12.72
C PRO A 7 -10.64 1.24 -12.67
N ASP A 8 -11.82 1.27 -13.29
CA ASP A 8 -12.81 0.19 -13.17
C ASP A 8 -12.31 -1.17 -13.67
N ASN A 9 -11.43 -1.19 -14.68
CA ASN A 9 -10.80 -2.40 -15.17
C ASN A 9 -9.86 -3.01 -14.12
N ILE A 10 -9.06 -2.18 -13.44
CA ILE A 10 -8.17 -2.63 -12.36
C ILE A 10 -8.98 -3.11 -11.16
N LEU A 11 -10.02 -2.35 -10.79
CA LEU A 11 -10.92 -2.74 -9.70
C LEU A 11 -11.52 -4.12 -9.94
N LYS A 12 -12.09 -4.36 -11.12
CA LYS A 12 -12.66 -5.68 -11.48
C LYS A 12 -11.62 -6.79 -11.44
N GLU A 13 -10.40 -6.50 -11.89
CA GLU A 13 -9.32 -7.48 -11.93
C GLU A 13 -8.85 -7.88 -10.52
N ILE A 14 -8.63 -6.92 -9.62
CA ILE A 14 -8.10 -7.21 -8.28
C ILE A 14 -9.12 -7.84 -7.33
N THR A 15 -10.42 -7.75 -7.65
CA THR A 15 -11.51 -8.37 -6.89
C THR A 15 -12.11 -9.61 -7.60
N ALA A 16 -11.52 -10.06 -8.71
CA ALA A 16 -12.08 -11.14 -9.53
C ALA A 16 -12.13 -12.51 -8.81
N ASP A 17 -11.21 -12.73 -7.87
CA ASP A 17 -11.09 -13.95 -7.05
C ASP A 17 -11.97 -13.91 -5.79
N GLY A 18 -12.87 -12.92 -5.68
CA GLY A 18 -13.67 -12.69 -4.48
C GLY A 18 -12.91 -11.94 -3.38
N SER A 19 -11.73 -11.39 -3.66
CA SER A 19 -11.02 -10.52 -2.71
C SER A 19 -11.82 -9.24 -2.40
N GLU A 20 -11.79 -8.82 -1.14
CA GLU A 20 -12.42 -7.60 -0.66
C GLU A 20 -11.37 -6.51 -0.39
N ILE A 21 -11.66 -5.26 -0.79
CA ILE A 21 -10.80 -4.11 -0.50
C ILE A 21 -11.07 -3.66 0.93
N GLU A 22 -10.12 -3.92 1.84
CA GLU A 22 -10.18 -3.42 3.21
C GLU A 22 -9.84 -1.92 3.29
N PHE A 23 -8.91 -1.46 2.44
CA PHE A 23 -8.46 -0.06 2.43
C PHE A 23 -7.86 0.32 1.08
N CYS A 24 -8.13 1.54 0.62
CA CYS A 24 -7.54 2.10 -0.59
C CYS A 24 -7.11 3.54 -0.31
N PHE A 25 -5.83 3.83 -0.49
CA PHE A 25 -5.26 5.16 -0.31
C PHE A 25 -4.82 5.74 -1.65
N TYR A 26 -5.45 6.84 -2.05
CA TYR A 26 -5.07 7.59 -3.24
C TYR A 26 -4.07 8.68 -2.91
N THR A 27 -2.97 8.73 -3.67
CA THR A 27 -2.01 9.82 -3.64
C THR A 27 -1.93 10.49 -5.01
N PRO A 28 -2.27 11.78 -5.15
CA PRO A 28 -2.18 12.48 -6.43
C PRO A 28 -0.74 12.67 -6.92
N ARG A 29 0.23 12.61 -6.00
CA ARG A 29 1.67 12.67 -6.28
C ARG A 29 2.43 11.80 -5.28
N ASN A 30 2.83 10.61 -5.71
CA ASN A 30 3.70 9.74 -4.93
C ASN A 30 5.16 10.25 -4.95
N LYS A 31 6.10 9.45 -4.44
CA LYS A 31 7.54 9.81 -4.41
C LYS A 31 8.13 10.12 -5.79
N THR A 32 7.59 9.56 -6.87
CA THR A 32 8.02 9.80 -8.25
C THR A 32 7.20 10.89 -8.94
N GLY A 33 6.25 11.53 -8.24
CA GLY A 33 5.33 12.51 -8.80
C GLY A 33 4.15 11.92 -9.58
N ALA A 34 4.04 10.59 -9.65
CA ALA A 34 2.96 9.88 -10.32
C ALA A 34 1.70 9.79 -9.45
N ARG A 35 0.53 9.64 -10.06
CA ARG A 35 -0.69 9.31 -9.31
C ARG A 35 -0.61 7.85 -8.88
N SER A 36 -1.05 7.53 -7.67
CA SER A 36 -1.02 6.15 -7.21
C SER A 36 -2.17 5.79 -6.28
N TRP A 37 -2.50 4.50 -6.29
CA TRP A 37 -3.40 3.87 -5.34
C TRP A 37 -2.64 2.77 -4.61
N GLU A 38 -2.74 2.78 -3.29
CA GLU A 38 -2.17 1.77 -2.40
C GLU A 38 -3.34 1.03 -1.77
N ILE A 39 -3.41 -0.27 -2.01
CA ILE A 39 -4.62 -1.06 -1.78
C ILE A 39 -4.27 -2.22 -0.86
N LYS A 40 -5.03 -2.34 0.22
CA LYS A 40 -5.01 -3.48 1.14
C LYS A 40 -6.22 -4.36 0.81
N LEU A 41 -5.95 -5.58 0.35
CA LEU A 41 -6.96 -6.57 -0.01
C LEU A 41 -6.95 -7.72 0.99
N GLN A 42 -8.13 -8.23 1.31
CA GLN A 42 -8.31 -9.52 1.96
C GLN A 42 -8.73 -10.54 0.90
N ASN A 43 -7.95 -11.61 0.77
CA ASN A 43 -8.27 -12.75 -0.09
C ASN A 43 -9.37 -13.59 0.56
N GLY A 44 -10.05 -14.43 -0.24
CA GLY A 44 -11.11 -15.32 0.26
C GLY A 44 -10.65 -16.35 1.31
N ASP A 45 -9.35 -16.65 1.39
CA ASP A 45 -8.75 -17.51 2.42
C ASP A 45 -8.39 -16.76 3.72
N GLY A 46 -8.70 -15.46 3.79
CA GLY A 46 -8.42 -14.60 4.94
C GLY A 46 -6.99 -14.02 4.97
N THR A 47 -6.11 -14.41 4.04
CA THR A 47 -4.80 -13.78 3.88
C THR A 47 -4.95 -12.36 3.31
N ARG A 48 -3.91 -11.54 3.48
CA ARG A 48 -3.91 -10.16 2.99
C ARG A 48 -2.81 -9.95 1.99
N LYS A 49 -3.11 -9.20 0.92
CA LYS A 49 -2.13 -8.75 -0.07
C LYS A 49 -2.18 -7.24 -0.22
N VAL A 50 -1.03 -6.65 -0.54
CA VAL A 50 -0.91 -5.24 -0.85
C VAL A 50 -0.73 -5.08 -2.36
N ILE A 51 -1.46 -4.14 -2.95
CA ILE A 51 -1.30 -3.79 -4.36
C ILE A 51 -1.00 -2.30 -4.47
N ALA A 52 0.05 -1.96 -5.23
CA ALA A 52 0.32 -0.60 -5.65
C ALA A 52 -0.04 -0.44 -7.13
N VAL A 53 -0.90 0.52 -7.44
CA VAL A 53 -1.23 0.94 -8.80
C VAL A 53 -0.63 2.31 -9.02
N ARG A 54 0.19 2.48 -10.07
CA ARG A 54 0.84 3.76 -10.38
C ARG A 54 0.51 4.17 -11.80
N ASP A 55 0.01 5.39 -11.95
CA ASP A 55 -0.31 5.99 -13.22
C ASP A 55 0.75 7.05 -13.56
N TYR A 56 1.58 6.70 -14.54
CA TYR A 56 2.66 7.54 -15.07
C TYR A 56 2.21 8.40 -16.27
N GLY A 57 0.90 8.43 -16.58
CA GLY A 57 0.32 9.18 -17.69
C GLY A 57 0.44 8.49 -19.05
N ILE A 58 1.54 7.78 -19.31
CA ILE A 58 1.73 6.97 -20.53
C ILE A 58 1.33 5.50 -20.33
N ASN A 59 1.38 5.03 -19.08
CA ASN A 59 1.03 3.67 -18.70
C ASN A 59 0.62 3.61 -17.22
N ILE A 60 -0.21 2.61 -16.92
CA ILE A 60 -0.59 2.25 -15.56
C ILE A 60 0.12 0.95 -15.21
N THR A 61 0.92 0.95 -14.15
CA THR A 61 1.52 -0.26 -13.59
C THR A 61 0.73 -0.74 -12.39
N LYS A 62 0.73 -2.05 -12.19
CA LYS A 62 0.12 -2.72 -11.05
C LYS A 62 1.12 -3.72 -10.50
N GLU A 63 1.44 -3.58 -9.22
CA GLU A 63 2.43 -4.39 -8.55
C GLU A 63 1.81 -4.99 -7.28
N VAL A 64 1.98 -6.30 -7.10
CA VAL A 64 1.65 -6.98 -5.85
C VAL A 64 2.87 -6.89 -4.96
N ILE A 65 2.71 -6.26 -3.80
CA ILE A 65 3.78 -6.07 -2.83
C ILE A 65 3.63 -7.13 -1.75
N GLU A 66 4.65 -7.98 -1.64
CA GLU A 66 4.74 -8.97 -0.57
C GLU A 66 5.09 -8.28 0.75
N VAL A 67 4.38 -8.65 1.82
CA VAL A 67 4.67 -8.21 3.18
C VAL A 67 5.34 -9.35 3.92
N HIS A 68 6.59 -9.16 4.32
CA HIS A 68 7.34 -10.21 5.00
C HIS A 68 6.83 -10.42 6.44
N PRO A 69 6.69 -11.68 6.89
CA PRO A 69 6.29 -11.96 8.26
C PRO A 69 7.40 -11.55 9.24
N PHE A 70 6.99 -11.00 10.38
CA PHE A 70 7.89 -10.61 11.47
C PHE A 70 7.40 -11.19 12.80
N LYS A 71 8.33 -11.48 13.71
CA LYS A 71 8.03 -12.07 15.03
C LYS A 71 8.06 -11.06 16.18
N ASN A 72 8.69 -9.91 15.97
CA ASN A 72 8.90 -8.90 17.01
C ASN A 72 8.72 -7.47 16.45
N ARG A 73 8.76 -6.49 17.36
CA ARG A 73 8.60 -5.07 17.02
C ARG A 73 9.71 -4.54 16.12
N GLU A 74 10.93 -5.06 16.27
CA GLU A 74 12.08 -4.65 15.46
C GLU A 74 11.90 -5.07 14.00
N GLY A 75 11.62 -6.35 13.74
CA GLY A 75 11.34 -6.86 12.40
C GLY A 75 10.13 -6.18 11.75
N ARG A 76 9.09 -5.84 12.53
CA ARG A 76 7.98 -5.02 12.03
C ARG A 76 8.47 -3.65 11.55
N ASN A 77 9.32 -2.99 12.31
CA ASN A 77 9.83 -1.66 11.97
C ASN A 77 10.78 -1.73 10.76
N GLU A 78 11.58 -2.79 10.63
CA GLU A 78 12.41 -3.06 9.45
C GLU A 78 11.55 -3.27 8.20
N GLU A 79 10.46 -4.03 8.32
CA GLU A 79 9.53 -4.23 7.20
C GLU A 79 8.80 -2.93 6.82
N ILE A 80 8.35 -2.13 7.80
CA ILE A 80 7.80 -0.79 7.54
C ILE A 80 8.81 0.09 6.79
N LEU A 81 10.10 0.02 7.16
CA LEU A 81 11.15 0.79 6.52
C LEU A 81 11.38 0.31 5.08
N ARG A 82 11.45 -1.00 4.84
CA ARG A 82 11.61 -1.61 3.51
C ARG A 82 10.44 -1.22 2.60
N LEU A 83 9.20 -1.41 3.07
CA LEU A 83 8.00 -1.04 2.34
C LEU A 83 7.95 0.47 2.02
N TYR A 84 8.46 1.32 2.92
CA TYR A 84 8.56 2.75 2.66
C TYR A 84 9.66 3.08 1.64
N LYS A 85 10.89 2.61 1.86
CA LYS A 85 12.07 3.02 1.08
C LYS A 85 12.14 2.33 -0.28
N ASP A 86 11.93 1.02 -0.30
CA ASP A 86 12.20 0.17 -1.45
C ASP A 86 10.94 0.02 -2.31
N GLU A 87 9.79 -0.24 -1.68
CA GLU A 87 8.49 -0.37 -2.40
C GLU A 87 7.78 0.99 -2.61
N GLY A 88 8.26 2.04 -1.93
CA GLY A 88 7.76 3.40 -2.11
C GLY A 88 6.36 3.67 -1.55
N LEU A 89 5.86 2.84 -0.63
CA LEU A 89 4.54 3.02 -0.01
C LEU A 89 4.47 4.26 0.89
N SER A 90 3.29 4.88 0.96
CA SER A 90 3.06 6.07 1.77
C SER A 90 2.99 5.75 3.26
N GLN A 91 3.40 6.71 4.10
CA GLN A 91 3.34 6.53 5.56
C GLN A 91 1.91 6.38 6.08
N LEU A 92 0.92 6.98 5.40
CA LEU A 92 -0.50 6.87 5.78
C LEU A 92 -1.04 5.47 5.50
N PHE A 93 -0.70 4.90 4.34
CA PHE A 93 -1.06 3.53 4.04
C PHE A 93 -0.38 2.54 4.98
N LEU A 94 0.91 2.72 5.27
CA LEU A 94 1.63 1.90 6.24
C LEU A 94 1.02 1.99 7.65
N ALA A 95 0.54 3.16 8.05
CA ALA A 95 -0.16 3.33 9.33
C ALA A 95 -1.42 2.45 9.40
N ASN A 96 -2.23 2.45 8.33
CA ASN A 96 -3.39 1.60 8.22
C ASN A 96 -3.01 0.10 8.16
N LEU A 97 -2.03 -0.26 7.33
CA LEU A 97 -1.61 -1.65 7.11
C LEU A 97 -1.15 -2.32 8.41
N PHE A 98 -0.37 -1.61 9.23
CA PHE A 98 0.18 -2.13 10.49
C PHE A 98 -0.66 -1.78 11.73
N ASN A 99 -1.82 -1.16 11.56
CA ASN A 99 -2.70 -0.69 12.64
C ASN A 99 -1.96 0.15 13.70
N ILE A 100 -1.13 1.09 13.25
CA ILE A 100 -0.41 2.04 14.12
C ILE A 100 -0.66 3.47 13.65
N SER A 101 -0.35 4.46 14.49
CA SER A 101 -0.51 5.86 14.11
C SER A 101 0.52 6.27 13.04
N GLN A 102 0.13 7.18 12.14
CA GLN A 102 1.06 7.74 11.16
C GLN A 102 2.29 8.43 11.81
N PRO A 103 2.18 9.13 12.95
CA PRO A 103 3.36 9.61 13.67
C PRO A 103 4.32 8.48 14.09
N SER A 104 3.80 7.31 14.46
CA SER A 104 4.65 6.15 14.78
C SER A 104 5.42 5.67 13.55
N VAL A 105 4.77 5.63 12.38
CA VAL A 105 5.43 5.32 11.10
C VAL A 105 6.49 6.36 10.77
N SER A 106 6.17 7.64 10.92
CA SER A 106 7.11 8.75 10.70
C SER A 106 8.38 8.60 11.55
N LEU A 107 8.23 8.26 12.84
CA LEU A 107 9.36 7.99 13.73
C LEU A 107 10.19 6.77 13.29
N ILE A 108 9.56 5.73 12.75
CA ILE A 108 10.28 4.55 12.24
C ILE A 108 11.11 4.90 11.00
N VAL A 109 10.53 5.63 10.05
CA VAL A 109 11.21 5.94 8.78
C VAL A 109 12.26 7.04 8.89
N SER A 110 12.16 7.92 9.90
CA SER A 110 13.10 9.02 10.17
C SER A 110 14.31 8.63 11.02
N ARG A 111 14.27 7.47 11.71
CA ARG A 111 15.33 7.00 12.60
C ARG A 111 16.59 6.46 11.88
N LYS A 112 16.78 6.77 10.59
CA LYS A 112 17.95 6.32 9.82
C LYS A 112 18.48 7.44 8.93
#